data_AF-A0AAI8ERW5-F1
#
_entry.id   AF-A0AAI8ERW5-F1
#
_cell.length_a   1.000
_cell.length_b   1.000
_cell.length_c   1.000
_cell.angle_alpha   90.00
_cell.angle_beta   90.00
_cell.angle_gamma   90.00
#
_symmetry.space_group_name_H-M   'P 1'
#
loop_
_entity.id
_entity.type
_entity.pdbx_description
1 polymer ?
#
loop_
_entity_poly.entity_id
_entity_poly.type
_entity_poly.pdbx_seq_one_letter_code
_entity_poly.pdbx_strand_id
1 'polypeptide(L)' 'MMDAQGKLVGLAFDGNWESVSSNWIFDPAMTRMIAVDGRYLRWIMTEVAPAPQLLKELGVR' A
#
# COMPACT_ATOMS: atom_id res chain seq x y z
N MET A 1 -0.58 3.85 4.01
CA MET A 1 -2.03 4.15 3.95
C MET A 1 -2.71 3.58 5.18
N MET A 2 -3.63 4.33 5.77
CA MET A 2 -4.37 3.92 6.96
C MET A 2 -5.88 3.88 6.69
N ASP A 3 -6.61 3.01 7.37
CA ASP A 3 -8.08 3.06 7.42
C ASP A 3 -8.59 4.14 8.40
N ALA A 4 -9.91 4.25 8.51
CA ALA A 4 -10.55 5.22 9.41
C ALA A 4 -10.26 4.99 10.90
N GLN A 5 -9.74 3.81 11.26
CA GLN A 5 -9.37 3.42 12.61
C GLN A 5 -7.85 3.49 12.83
N GLY A 6 -7.10 4.02 11.87
CA GLY A 6 -5.65 4.17 11.95
C GLY A 6 -4.86 2.87 11.71
N LYS A 7 -5.47 1.80 11.17
CA LYS A 7 -4.78 0.54 10.88
C LYS A 7 -4.13 0.58 9.50
N LEU A 8 -2.99 -0.09 9.36
CA LEU A 8 -2.27 -0.19 8.09
C LEU A 8 -3.03 -1.05 7.08
N VAL A 9 -3.46 -0.45 5.96
CA VAL A 9 -4.16 -1.14 4.87
C VAL A 9 -3.30 -1.34 3.62
N GLY A 10 -2.23 -0.58 3.47
CA GLY A 10 -1.35 -0.66 2.30
C GLY A 10 -0.23 0.36 2.33
N LEU A 11 0.68 0.25 1.37
CA LEU A 11 1.81 1.16 1.20
C LEU A 11 1.69 1.88 -0.15
N ALA A 12 1.79 3.20 -0.12
CA ALA A 12 1.87 3.99 -1.34
C ALA A 12 3.21 3.70 -2.03
N PHE A 13 3.21 3.51 -3.35
CA PHE A 13 4.45 3.27 -4.08
C PHE A 13 4.56 4.09 -5.37
N ASP A 14 3.45 4.45 -6.01
CA ASP A 14 3.46 5.24 -7.24
C ASP A 14 2.17 6.06 -7.41
N GLY A 15 2.11 6.87 -8.46
CA GLY A 15 0.90 7.53 -8.96
C GLY A 15 0.59 7.12 -10.40
N ASN A 16 -0.63 7.36 -10.86
CA ASN A 16 -0.92 7.22 -12.29
C ASN A 16 -0.21 8.29 -13.12
N TRP A 17 -0.19 8.14 -14.44
CA TRP A 17 0.50 9.05 -15.37
C TRP A 17 0.07 10.52 -15.19
N GLU A 18 -1.21 10.76 -14.94
CA GLU A 18 -1.77 12.09 -14.69
C GLU A 18 -1.20 12.73 -13.42
N SER A 19 -0.72 11.92 -12.48
CA SER A 19 -0.04 12.38 -11.26
C SER A 19 1.39 12.89 -11.50
N VAL A 20 1.96 12.77 -12.71
CA VAL A 20 3.28 13.36 -13.03
C VAL A 20 3.27 14.88 -12.87
N SER A 21 2.12 15.52 -13.13
CA SER A 21 1.94 16.97 -12.97
C SER A 21 1.60 17.42 -11.55
N SER A 22 1.52 16.48 -10.58
CA SER A 22 1.08 16.74 -9.20
C SER A 22 1.93 17.75 -8.43
N ASN A 23 3.15 18.03 -8.89
CA ASN A 23 4.02 19.04 -8.31
C ASN A 23 3.49 20.48 -8.49
N TRP A 24 2.58 20.69 -9.44
CA TRP A 24 2.04 22.03 -9.77
C TRP A 24 0.52 22.08 -9.65
N ILE A 25 -0.19 21.02 -10.04
CA ILE A 25 -1.65 20.98 -10.08
C ILE A 25 -2.10 19.60 -9.60
N PHE A 26 -3.11 19.58 -8.73
CA PHE A 26 -3.82 18.36 -8.35
C PHE A 26 -5.20 18.37 -9.01
N ASP A 27 -5.49 17.38 -9.85
CA ASP A 27 -6.81 17.19 -10.46
C ASP A 27 -7.59 16.10 -9.70
N PRO A 28 -8.66 16.45 -8.94
CA PRO A 28 -9.45 15.46 -8.22
C PRO A 28 -10.11 14.41 -9.11
N ALA A 29 -10.36 14.71 -10.39
CA ALA A 29 -10.97 13.75 -11.32
C ALA A 29 -9.97 12.69 -11.78
N MET A 30 -8.69 13.06 -11.97
CA MET A 30 -7.70 12.23 -12.67
C MET A 30 -6.51 11.80 -11.81
N THR A 31 -6.04 12.60 -10.86
CA THR A 31 -4.87 12.27 -10.04
C THR A 31 -5.20 11.14 -9.06
N ARG A 32 -4.50 10.00 -9.16
CA ARG A 32 -4.71 8.82 -8.31
C ARG A 32 -3.38 8.25 -7.81
N MET A 33 -3.36 7.91 -6.53
CA MET A 33 -2.26 7.20 -5.90
C MET A 33 -2.42 5.69 -6.14
N ILE A 34 -1.32 5.03 -6.50
CA ILE A 34 -1.20 3.59 -6.60
C ILE A 34 -0.52 3.08 -5.33
N ALA A 35 -1.14 2.09 -4.71
CA ALA A 35 -0.66 1.49 -3.47
C ALA A 35 -0.71 -0.03 -3.54
N VAL A 36 0.22 -0.67 -2.85
CA VAL A 36 0.21 -2.11 -2.64
C VAL A 36 -0.63 -2.44 -1.41
N ASP A 37 -1.54 -3.39 -1.57
CA ASP A 37 -2.46 -3.81 -0.51
C ASP A 37 -1.73 -4.66 0.55
N GLY A 38 -2.03 -4.41 1.84
CA GLY A 38 -1.43 -5.15 2.95
C GLY A 38 -1.73 -6.65 2.93
N ARG A 39 -2.84 -7.09 2.33
CA ARG A 39 -3.14 -8.52 2.10
C ARG A 39 -2.18 -9.13 1.09
N TYR A 40 -1.81 -8.39 0.05
CA TYR A 40 -0.85 -8.87 -0.93
C TYR A 40 0.53 -9.02 -0.31
N LEU A 41 0.95 -8.07 0.54
CA LEU A 41 2.18 -8.22 1.34
C LEU A 41 2.14 -9.50 2.19
N ARG A 42 1.06 -9.73 2.93
CA ARG A 42 0.92 -10.94 3.76
C ARG A 42 0.93 -12.23 2.94
N TRP A 43 0.29 -12.22 1.76
CA TRP A 43 0.26 -13.35 0.85
C TRP A 43 1.66 -13.67 0.33
N ILE A 44 2.43 -12.67 -0.11
CA ILE A 44 3.83 -12.85 -0.51
C ILE A 44 4.64 -13.46 0.63
N MET A 45 4.51 -12.92 1.84
CA MET A 45 5.24 -13.39 3.03
C MET A 45 4.79 -14.76 3.54
N THR A 46 3.71 -15.32 2.99
CA THR A 46 3.17 -16.64 3.37
C THR A 46 3.45 -17.69 2.30
N GLU A 47 3.16 -17.38 1.04
CA GLU A 47 3.12 -18.36 -0.06
C GLU A 47 4.32 -18.28 -1.01
N VAL A 48 4.91 -17.10 -1.20
CA VAL A 48 5.94 -16.87 -2.24
C VAL A 48 7.34 -16.76 -1.63
N ALA A 49 7.49 -15.93 -0.61
CA ALA A 49 8.74 -15.69 0.11
C ALA A 49 8.48 -15.77 1.62
N PRO A 50 8.46 -16.99 2.20
CA PRO A 50 8.04 -17.19 3.58
C PRO A 50 8.84 -16.37 4.60
N ALA A 51 8.14 -15.53 5.37
CA ALA A 51 8.71 -14.70 6.43
C ALA A 51 7.88 -14.77 7.73
N PRO A 52 7.78 -15.95 8.36
CA PRO A 52 6.90 -16.17 9.52
C PRO A 52 7.27 -15.32 10.74
N GLN A 53 8.56 -15.03 10.95
CA GLN A 53 9.04 -14.21 12.06
C GLN A 53 8.52 -12.76 11.98
N LEU A 54 8.48 -12.20 10.76
CA LEU A 54 8.00 -10.84 10.54
C LEU A 54 6.46 -10.77 10.65
N LEU A 55 5.75 -11.79 10.16
CA LEU A 55 4.30 -11.86 10.31
C LEU A 55 3.87 -11.94 11.78
N LYS A 56 4.65 -12.63 12.62
CA LYS A 56 4.44 -12.68 14.07
C LYS A 56 4.73 -11.33 14.74
N GLU A 57 5.82 -10.68 14.37
CA GLU A 57 6.16 -9.33 14.90
C GLU A 57 5.07 -8.31 14.58
N LEU A 58 4.48 -8.39 13.38
CA LEU A 58 3.38 -7.54 12.95
C LEU A 58 2.02 -7.89 13.58
N GLY A 59 1.93 -8.96 14.37
CA GLY A 59 0.68 -9.38 15.04
C GLY A 59 -0.42 -9.84 14.08
N VAL A 60 -0.07 -10.32 12.89
CA VAL A 60 -1.02 -10.74 11.84
C VAL A 60 -1.02 -12.25 11.61
N ARG A 61 -0.38 -13.02 12.50
CA ARG A 61 -0.30 -14.48 12.46
C ARG A 61 -0.14 -15.07 13.86
#